data_AF-A0A5Q4DZK5-F1
#
_entry.id   AF-A0A5Q4DZK5-F1
#
_cell.length_a   1.000
_cell.length_b   1.000
_cell.length_c   1.000
_cell.angle_alpha   90.00
_cell.angle_beta   90.00
_cell.angle_gamma   90.00
#
_symmetry.space_group_name_H-M   'P 1'
#
loop_
_entity.id
_entity.type
_entity.pdbx_description
1 polymer ?
#
loop_
_entity_poly.entity_id
_entity_poly.type
_entity_poly.pdbx_seq_one_letter_code
_entity_poly.pdbx_strand_id
1 'polypeptide(L)'
;MDWVNLYAMAVNEENAAGGRVVTAPTNGAAGIIPAVLHYYTRFCHGASDDGVVRFLLVAGAIATLYKENASISGADVGCQGEVGVACSMAAGALTELLGGSPAQVENAAEIGMEHNLGLTCDPIGGLVQVPCIERNAMGAIKAINAARIALKGNGQHCVHLDNVIKTMGDTGRDMHEKYKETSRGGLAVNVIEC
;
A
#
# COMPACT_ATOMS: atom_id res chain seq x y z
N MET A 1 13.76 -1.54 10.73
CA MET A 1 13.34 -1.17 9.37
C MET A 1 13.82 -2.22 8.38
N ASP A 2 15.09 -2.63 8.46
CA ASP A 2 15.66 -3.64 7.54
C ASP A 2 14.90 -4.97 7.48
N TRP A 3 14.37 -5.48 8.60
CA TRP A 3 13.50 -6.67 8.60
C TRP A 3 12.24 -6.49 7.73
N VAL A 4 11.62 -5.31 7.79
CA VAL A 4 10.41 -5.02 7.01
C VAL A 4 10.76 -4.91 5.53
N ASN A 5 11.89 -4.26 5.21
CA ASN A 5 12.41 -4.20 3.85
C ASN A 5 12.70 -5.60 3.31
N LEU A 6 13.36 -6.46 4.10
CA LEU A 6 13.64 -7.85 3.75
C LEU A 6 12.36 -8.60 3.37
N TYR A 7 11.31 -8.52 4.20
CA TYR A 7 10.06 -9.24 3.91
C TYR A 7 9.37 -8.72 2.65
N ALA A 8 9.29 -7.39 2.48
CA ALA A 8 8.64 -6.79 1.32
C ALA A 8 9.41 -7.10 0.02
N MET A 9 10.73 -6.99 0.05
CA MET A 9 11.58 -7.31 -1.10
C MET A 9 11.52 -8.79 -1.44
N ALA A 10 11.61 -9.69 -0.45
CA ALA A 10 11.53 -11.13 -0.69
C ALA A 10 10.26 -11.53 -1.44
N VAL A 11 9.10 -10.96 -1.07
CA VAL A 11 7.83 -11.23 -1.75
C VAL A 11 7.81 -10.65 -3.18
N ASN A 12 8.29 -9.43 -3.36
CA ASN A 12 8.27 -8.79 -4.68
C ASN A 12 9.34 -9.32 -5.65
N GLU A 13 10.47 -9.81 -5.13
CA GLU A 13 11.47 -10.55 -5.90
C GLU A 13 10.93 -11.92 -6.34
N GLU A 14 10.23 -12.64 -5.44
CA GLU A 14 9.52 -13.88 -5.80
C GLU A 14 8.47 -13.63 -6.88
N ASN A 15 7.71 -12.53 -6.78
CA ASN A 15 6.78 -12.11 -7.82
C ASN A 15 7.48 -11.84 -9.16
N ALA A 16 8.58 -11.09 -9.14
CA ALA A 16 9.34 -10.79 -10.35
C ALA A 16 9.95 -12.04 -10.99
N ALA A 17 10.28 -13.07 -10.19
CA ALA A 17 10.79 -14.36 -10.65
C ALA A 17 9.71 -15.31 -11.20
N GLY A 18 8.43 -14.91 -11.17
CA GLY A 18 7.31 -15.77 -11.60
C GLY A 18 6.92 -16.85 -10.58
N GLY A 19 7.28 -16.64 -9.32
CA GLY A 19 6.93 -17.51 -8.20
C GLY A 19 5.45 -17.45 -7.82
N ARG A 20 5.10 -18.12 -6.72
CA ARG A 20 3.71 -18.10 -6.21
C ARG A 20 3.47 -16.85 -5.37
N VAL A 21 2.45 -16.08 -5.75
CA VAL A 21 2.12 -14.80 -5.11
C VAL A 21 0.64 -14.76 -4.69
N VAL A 22 0.37 -14.05 -3.60
CA VAL A 22 -0.99 -13.68 -3.19
C VAL A 22 -1.16 -12.19 -3.41
N THR A 23 -2.24 -11.80 -4.11
CA THR A 23 -2.56 -10.41 -4.41
C THR A 23 -2.87 -9.62 -3.13
N ALA A 24 -2.35 -8.38 -3.02
CA ALA A 24 -2.60 -7.55 -1.85
C ALA A 24 -2.51 -6.02 -2.11
N PRO A 25 -3.38 -5.41 -2.93
CA PRO A 25 -4.50 -6.01 -3.66
C PRO A 25 -4.14 -6.49 -5.07
N THR A 26 -2.93 -6.20 -5.55
CA THR A 26 -2.41 -6.69 -6.84
C THR A 26 -1.10 -7.44 -6.61
N ASN A 27 -0.59 -8.09 -7.66
CA ASN A 27 0.72 -8.75 -7.63
C ASN A 27 1.86 -7.73 -7.43
N GLY A 28 1.76 -6.56 -8.05
CA GLY A 28 2.76 -5.49 -7.92
C GLY A 28 2.89 -4.92 -6.51
N ALA A 29 1.82 -4.99 -5.70
CA ALA A 29 1.78 -4.51 -4.32
C ALA A 29 1.83 -5.63 -3.26
N ALA A 30 2.14 -6.87 -3.67
CA ALA A 30 1.98 -8.06 -2.83
C ALA A 30 2.86 -8.08 -1.57
N GLY A 31 3.97 -7.35 -1.53
CA GLY A 31 4.93 -7.41 -0.42
C GLY A 31 4.53 -6.63 0.83
N ILE A 32 3.64 -5.63 0.73
CA ILE A 32 3.36 -4.71 1.84
C ILE A 32 2.60 -5.39 2.98
N ILE A 33 1.47 -6.04 2.66
CA ILE A 33 0.64 -6.75 3.65
C ILE A 33 1.44 -7.81 4.43
N PRO A 34 2.14 -8.77 3.79
CA PRO A 34 2.91 -9.76 4.52
C PRO A 34 4.09 -9.16 5.29
N ALA A 35 4.75 -8.10 4.78
CA ALA A 35 5.84 -7.45 5.52
C ALA A 35 5.36 -6.80 6.83
N VAL A 36 4.22 -6.11 6.79
CA VAL A 36 3.62 -5.47 7.98
C VAL A 36 3.04 -6.52 8.94
N LEU A 37 2.45 -7.59 8.42
CA LEU A 37 1.97 -8.71 9.24
C LEU A 37 3.14 -9.46 9.92
N HIS A 38 4.26 -9.64 9.22
CA HIS A 38 5.47 -10.18 9.83
C HIS A 38 6.09 -9.24 10.87
N TYR A 39 5.94 -7.93 10.68
CA TYR A 39 6.31 -6.97 11.70
C TYR A 39 5.46 -7.13 12.96
N TYR A 40 4.13 -7.21 12.80
CA TYR A 40 3.19 -7.46 13.91
C TYR A 40 3.55 -8.75 14.67
N THR A 41 3.63 -9.87 13.96
CA THR A 41 3.84 -11.19 14.59
C THR A 41 5.18 -11.35 15.30
N ARG A 42 6.24 -10.64 14.87
CA ARG A 42 7.58 -10.77 15.46
C ARG A 42 7.95 -9.70 16.47
N PHE A 43 7.41 -8.49 16.32
CA PHE A 43 7.89 -7.34 17.08
C PHE A 43 6.82 -6.66 17.92
N CYS A 44 5.53 -6.96 17.72
CA CYS A 44 4.47 -6.40 18.55
C CYS A 44 4.12 -7.37 19.68
N HIS A 45 4.00 -6.84 20.89
CA HIS A 45 3.60 -7.62 22.06
C HIS A 45 2.13 -8.07 21.93
N GLY A 46 1.85 -9.31 22.34
CA GLY A 46 0.49 -9.86 22.29
C GLY A 46 0.03 -10.31 20.90
N ALA A 47 0.95 -10.46 19.93
CA ALA A 47 0.60 -11.03 18.63
C ALA A 47 0.04 -12.46 18.75
N SER A 48 -1.04 -12.73 18.01
CA SER A 48 -1.75 -14.01 18.02
C SER A 48 -2.34 -14.35 16.65
N ASP A 49 -2.75 -15.61 16.48
CA ASP A 49 -3.42 -16.06 15.25
C ASP A 49 -4.75 -15.34 15.02
N ASP A 50 -5.52 -15.05 16.08
CA ASP A 50 -6.72 -14.22 15.98
C ASP A 50 -6.39 -12.79 15.53
N GLY A 51 -5.23 -12.26 15.96
CA GLY A 51 -4.70 -10.99 15.49
C GLY A 51 -4.36 -11.00 13.99
N VAL A 52 -3.82 -12.12 13.49
CA VAL A 52 -3.58 -12.30 12.04
C VAL A 52 -4.90 -12.29 11.26
N VAL A 53 -5.92 -13.00 11.74
CA VAL A 53 -7.25 -12.99 11.10
C VAL A 53 -7.85 -11.59 11.12
N ARG A 54 -7.78 -10.90 12.27
CA ARG A 54 -8.25 -9.52 12.42
C ARG A 54 -7.51 -8.56 11.48
N PHE A 55 -6.19 -8.71 11.31
CA PHE A 55 -5.40 -7.92 10.37
C PHE A 55 -5.98 -7.98 8.96
N LEU A 56 -6.20 -9.20 8.47
CA LEU A 56 -6.67 -9.45 7.11
C LEU A 56 -8.10 -8.93 6.90
N LEU A 57 -8.97 -9.07 7.91
CA LEU A 57 -10.33 -8.54 7.87
C LEU A 57 -10.35 -7.00 7.78
N VAL A 58 -9.55 -6.31 8.60
CA VAL A 58 -9.46 -4.84 8.58
C VAL A 58 -8.83 -4.35 7.29
N ALA A 59 -7.75 -4.98 6.84
CA ALA A 59 -7.13 -4.68 5.55
C ALA A 59 -8.14 -4.84 4.40
N GLY A 60 -8.92 -5.92 4.38
CA GLY A 60 -9.97 -6.15 3.39
C GLY A 60 -11.10 -5.12 3.44
N ALA A 61 -11.51 -4.69 4.65
CA ALA A 61 -12.51 -3.64 4.81
C ALA A 61 -12.02 -2.31 4.21
N ILE A 62 -10.79 -1.91 4.51
CA ILE A 62 -10.17 -0.70 3.92
C ILE A 62 -10.04 -0.83 2.41
N ALA A 63 -9.63 -1.98 1.88
CA ALA A 63 -9.56 -2.24 0.45
C ALA A 63 -10.91 -2.02 -0.25
N THR A 64 -12.00 -2.43 0.40
CA THR A 64 -13.37 -2.26 -0.11
C THR A 64 -13.73 -0.78 -0.25
N LEU A 65 -13.32 0.08 0.69
CA LEU A 65 -13.56 1.52 0.60
C LEU A 65 -12.93 2.13 -0.66
N TYR A 66 -11.69 1.76 -1.00
CA TYR A 66 -11.04 2.22 -2.22
C TYR A 66 -11.67 1.63 -3.49
N LYS A 67 -12.04 0.35 -3.45
CA LYS A 67 -12.61 -0.33 -4.61
C LYS A 67 -13.99 0.22 -5.00
N GLU A 68 -14.84 0.49 -4.02
CA GLU A 68 -16.21 0.98 -4.25
C GLU A 68 -16.24 2.46 -4.67
N ASN A 69 -15.33 3.27 -4.14
CA ASN A 69 -15.38 4.73 -4.33
C ASN A 69 -14.35 5.26 -5.35
N ALA A 70 -13.43 4.43 -5.82
CA ALA A 70 -12.43 4.80 -6.82
C ALA A 70 -11.97 3.57 -7.65
N SER A 71 -10.71 3.17 -7.56
CA SER A 71 -10.19 1.93 -8.16
C SER A 71 -8.96 1.46 -7.39
N ILE A 72 -8.65 0.17 -7.54
CA ILE A 72 -7.44 -0.49 -7.03
C ILE A 72 -6.49 -0.92 -8.17
N SER A 73 -6.79 -0.50 -9.40
CA SER A 73 -6.06 -0.91 -10.61
C SER A 73 -5.02 0.14 -11.00
N GLY A 74 -3.78 -0.31 -11.25
CA GLY A 74 -2.71 0.52 -11.78
C GLY A 74 -3.06 1.13 -13.14
N ALA A 75 -3.81 0.40 -13.96
CA ALA A 75 -4.33 0.86 -15.25
C ALA A 75 -5.37 1.99 -15.13
N ASP A 76 -6.10 2.08 -14.02
CA ASP A 76 -7.16 3.09 -13.87
C ASP A 76 -6.65 4.37 -13.20
N VAL A 77 -5.90 4.21 -12.10
CA VAL A 77 -5.53 5.30 -11.20
C VAL A 77 -4.03 5.40 -10.91
N GLY A 78 -3.20 4.61 -11.59
CA GLY A 78 -1.76 4.53 -11.33
C GLY A 78 -1.43 3.71 -10.08
N CYS A 79 -0.15 3.67 -9.73
CA CYS A 79 0.38 2.82 -8.65
C CYS A 79 -0.13 3.23 -7.25
N GLN A 80 -0.69 4.43 -7.10
CA GLN A 80 -1.46 4.81 -5.91
C GLN A 80 -2.64 3.86 -5.64
N GLY A 81 -3.29 3.32 -6.69
CA GLY A 81 -4.36 2.33 -6.57
C GLY A 81 -3.89 0.95 -6.12
N GLU A 82 -2.59 0.68 -6.20
CA GLU A 82 -2.01 -0.62 -5.89
C GLU A 82 -1.18 -0.55 -4.60
N VAL A 83 0.01 0.04 -4.70
CA VAL A 83 0.96 0.23 -3.60
C VAL A 83 0.38 1.20 -2.56
N GLY A 84 -0.30 2.27 -2.99
CA GLY A 84 -0.93 3.22 -2.08
C GLY A 84 -2.07 2.57 -1.28
N VAL A 85 -2.93 1.80 -1.96
CA VAL A 85 -4.02 1.06 -1.31
C VAL A 85 -3.46 0.01 -0.35
N ALA A 86 -2.45 -0.78 -0.76
CA ALA A 86 -1.80 -1.76 0.12
C ALA A 86 -1.17 -1.12 1.36
N CYS A 87 -0.53 0.05 1.20
CA CYS A 87 0.02 0.84 2.30
C CYS A 87 -1.08 1.29 3.29
N SER A 88 -2.19 1.82 2.78
CA SER A 88 -3.35 2.23 3.58
C SER A 88 -4.01 1.06 4.31
N MET A 89 -4.25 -0.06 3.60
CA MET A 89 -4.78 -1.31 4.16
C MET A 89 -3.92 -1.78 5.34
N ALA A 90 -2.60 -1.85 5.14
CA ALA A 90 -1.68 -2.31 6.17
C ALA A 90 -1.60 -1.35 7.37
N ALA A 91 -1.67 -0.04 7.12
CA ALA A 91 -1.61 0.99 8.16
C ALA A 91 -2.82 0.91 9.11
N GLY A 92 -4.03 0.88 8.55
CA GLY A 92 -5.25 0.77 9.34
C GLY A 92 -5.33 -0.58 10.06
N ALA A 93 -4.98 -1.68 9.38
CA ALA A 93 -4.97 -3.01 9.99
C ALA A 93 -3.99 -3.11 11.17
N LEU A 94 -2.77 -2.59 11.03
CA LEU A 94 -1.82 -2.57 12.15
C LEU A 94 -2.32 -1.69 13.30
N THR A 95 -2.97 -0.58 12.99
CA THR A 95 -3.51 0.34 14.01
C THR A 95 -4.59 -0.32 14.88
N GLU A 96 -5.50 -1.08 14.27
CA GLU A 96 -6.49 -1.89 15.00
C GLU A 96 -5.78 -2.84 15.99
N LEU A 97 -4.79 -3.59 15.52
CA LEU A 97 -4.12 -4.60 16.34
C LEU A 97 -3.29 -4.03 17.49
N LEU A 98 -2.88 -2.76 17.36
CA LEU A 98 -2.18 -2.03 18.40
C LEU A 98 -3.14 -1.30 19.36
N GLY A 99 -4.44 -1.56 19.26
CA GLY A 99 -5.48 -1.03 20.16
C GLY A 99 -6.00 0.35 19.75
N GLY A 100 -5.82 0.75 18.50
CA GLY A 100 -6.40 1.98 17.97
C GLY A 100 -7.92 1.93 17.92
N SER A 101 -8.56 3.07 18.14
CA SER A 101 -10.00 3.24 17.89
C SER A 101 -10.31 3.23 16.38
N PRO A 102 -11.57 3.00 15.96
CA PRO A 102 -11.96 3.10 14.55
C PRO A 102 -11.54 4.43 13.89
N ALA A 103 -11.63 5.54 14.62
CA ALA A 103 -11.18 6.84 14.14
C ALA A 103 -9.66 6.89 13.88
N GLN A 104 -8.84 6.21 14.70
CA GLN A 104 -7.40 6.09 14.47
C GLN A 104 -7.07 5.10 13.35
N VAL A 105 -7.86 4.03 13.18
CA VAL A 105 -7.73 3.10 12.05
C VAL A 105 -7.93 3.84 10.74
N GLU A 106 -9.01 4.63 10.63
CA GLU A 106 -9.24 5.50 9.49
C GLU A 106 -8.11 6.51 9.30
N ASN A 107 -7.53 7.05 10.39
CA ASN A 107 -6.46 8.04 10.31
C ASN A 107 -5.16 7.41 9.77
N ALA A 108 -4.84 6.21 10.20
CA ALA A 108 -3.68 5.50 9.69
C ALA A 108 -3.85 5.14 8.21
N ALA A 109 -5.05 4.69 7.81
CA ALA A 109 -5.38 4.41 6.42
C ALA A 109 -5.27 5.68 5.54
N GLU A 110 -5.78 6.79 6.05
CA GLU A 110 -5.73 8.11 5.42
C GLU A 110 -4.28 8.55 5.18
N ILE A 111 -3.45 8.64 6.22
CA ILE A 111 -2.01 8.95 6.11
C ILE A 111 -1.31 7.98 5.15
N GLY A 112 -1.65 6.69 5.24
CA GLY A 112 -1.08 5.65 4.38
C GLY A 112 -1.32 5.91 2.89
N MET A 113 -2.49 6.41 2.51
CA MET A 113 -2.80 6.78 1.14
C MET A 113 -2.30 8.17 0.76
N GLU A 114 -2.41 9.15 1.66
CA GLU A 114 -1.96 10.53 1.44
C GLU A 114 -0.51 10.57 0.93
N HIS A 115 0.37 9.79 1.56
CA HIS A 115 1.78 9.66 1.17
C HIS A 115 2.04 8.88 -0.13
N ASN A 116 1.00 8.51 -0.88
CA ASN A 116 1.07 7.85 -2.17
C ASN A 116 0.19 8.53 -3.26
N LEU A 117 -0.53 9.61 -2.94
CA LEU A 117 -1.33 10.34 -3.94
C LEU A 117 -0.46 10.84 -5.10
N GLY A 118 -0.96 10.66 -6.33
CA GLY A 118 -0.28 11.01 -7.58
C GLY A 118 0.76 9.99 -8.06
N LEU A 119 0.95 8.87 -7.35
CA LEU A 119 1.95 7.86 -7.74
C LEU A 119 1.55 7.17 -9.05
N THR A 120 2.33 7.40 -10.11
CA THR A 120 2.15 6.83 -11.45
C THR A 120 2.58 5.37 -11.52
N CYS A 121 2.04 4.62 -12.49
CA CYS A 121 2.43 3.22 -12.74
C CYS A 121 3.15 3.13 -14.09
N ASP A 122 4.46 3.31 -14.10
CA ASP A 122 5.26 3.29 -15.32
C ASP A 122 6.63 2.65 -15.04
N PRO A 123 6.67 1.32 -14.91
CA PRO A 123 7.89 0.61 -14.54
C PRO A 123 8.84 0.43 -15.73
N ILE A 124 10.15 0.33 -15.43
CA ILE A 124 11.20 0.11 -16.43
C ILE A 124 10.95 -1.21 -17.17
N GLY A 125 11.00 -1.17 -18.50
CA GLY A 125 10.77 -2.34 -19.35
C GLY A 125 9.34 -2.92 -19.29
N GLY A 126 8.42 -2.26 -18.59
CA GLY A 126 7.12 -2.87 -18.25
C GLY A 126 7.20 -4.01 -17.25
N LEU A 127 8.32 -4.15 -16.56
CA LEU A 127 8.58 -5.25 -15.64
C LEU A 127 8.17 -4.87 -14.22
N VAL A 128 7.61 -5.82 -13.46
CA VAL A 128 7.26 -5.63 -12.04
C VAL A 128 8.52 -5.77 -11.16
N GLN A 129 9.54 -4.97 -11.45
CA GLN A 129 10.84 -4.95 -10.79
C GLN A 129 11.14 -3.55 -10.29
N VAL A 130 11.49 -2.62 -11.19
CA VAL A 130 11.82 -1.23 -10.86
C VAL A 130 10.74 -0.30 -11.39
N PRO A 131 10.12 0.55 -10.55
CA PRO A 131 10.38 0.79 -9.12
C PRO A 131 9.52 -0.05 -8.15
N CYS A 132 8.94 -1.15 -8.61
CA CYS A 132 7.93 -1.92 -7.88
C CYS A 132 8.46 -2.53 -6.57
N ILE A 133 9.67 -3.09 -6.58
CA ILE A 133 10.28 -3.77 -5.43
C ILE A 133 10.52 -2.76 -4.30
N GLU A 134 11.21 -1.65 -4.58
CA GLU A 134 11.48 -0.64 -3.56
C GLU A 134 10.20 0.09 -3.11
N ARG A 135 9.19 0.23 -3.98
CA ARG A 135 7.88 0.77 -3.60
C ARG A 135 7.18 -0.08 -2.54
N ASN A 136 7.36 -1.41 -2.56
CA ASN A 136 6.79 -2.28 -1.52
C ASN A 136 7.53 -2.14 -0.19
N ALA A 137 8.87 -2.08 -0.21
CA ALA A 137 9.66 -1.82 0.99
C ALA A 137 9.30 -0.46 1.61
N MET A 138 9.27 0.60 0.79
CA MET A 138 8.89 1.94 1.23
C MET A 138 7.44 2.00 1.71
N GLY A 139 6.51 1.34 1.02
CA GLY A 139 5.09 1.26 1.40
C GLY A 139 4.88 0.59 2.75
N ALA A 140 5.57 -0.52 3.02
CA ALA A 140 5.49 -1.20 4.31
C ALA A 140 6.01 -0.33 5.47
N ILE A 141 7.11 0.39 5.26
CA ILE A 141 7.64 1.34 6.25
C ILE A 141 6.69 2.52 6.49
N LYS A 142 6.12 3.09 5.42
CA LYS A 142 5.10 4.14 5.52
C LYS A 142 3.89 3.65 6.32
N ALA A 143 3.40 2.44 6.06
CA ALA A 143 2.25 1.88 6.77
C ALA A 143 2.49 1.75 8.28
N ILE A 144 3.66 1.26 8.69
CA ILE A 144 4.04 1.17 10.11
C ILE A 144 4.14 2.57 10.75
N ASN A 145 4.73 3.53 10.04
CA ASN A 145 4.84 4.90 10.54
C ASN A 145 3.47 5.59 10.63
N ALA A 146 2.59 5.39 9.64
CA ALA A 146 1.23 5.91 9.65
C ALA A 146 0.45 5.39 10.87
N ALA A 147 0.54 4.09 11.16
CA ALA A 147 -0.05 3.51 12.37
C ALA A 147 0.48 4.16 13.65
N ARG A 148 1.79 4.37 13.74
CA ARG A 148 2.42 5.03 14.90
C ARG A 148 2.00 6.49 15.06
N ILE A 149 1.80 7.21 13.97
CA ILE A 149 1.32 8.60 13.99
C ILE A 149 -0.12 8.64 14.50
N ALA A 150 -1.00 7.81 13.93
CA ALA A 150 -2.41 7.74 14.32
C ALA A 150 -2.59 7.35 15.80
N LEU A 151 -1.82 6.39 16.30
CA LEU A 151 -1.86 5.94 17.70
C LEU A 151 -1.34 6.99 18.69
N LYS A 152 -0.42 7.86 18.27
CA LYS A 152 0.05 8.99 19.08
C LYS A 152 -0.93 10.17 19.07
N GLY A 153 -1.75 10.26 18.03
CA GLY A 153 -2.86 11.19 17.95
C GLY A 153 -4.08 10.72 18.75
N ASN A 154 -5.15 11.50 18.68
CA ASN A 154 -6.45 11.20 19.30
C ASN A 154 -7.50 10.74 18.26
N GLY A 155 -7.08 10.44 17.03
CA GLY A 155 -7.98 10.12 15.93
C GLY A 155 -8.77 11.32 15.40
N GLN A 156 -8.43 12.56 15.76
CA GLN A 156 -8.94 13.74 15.06
C GLN A 156 -8.13 13.97 13.79
N HIS A 157 -8.86 14.20 12.71
CA HIS A 157 -8.30 14.33 11.37
C HIS A 157 -8.43 15.78 10.90
N CYS A 158 -7.37 16.33 10.32
CA CYS A 158 -7.52 17.52 9.48
C CYS A 158 -8.13 17.16 8.11
N VAL A 159 -7.88 15.93 7.65
CA VAL A 159 -8.32 15.41 6.35
C VAL A 159 -8.99 14.05 6.56
N HIS A 160 -10.25 13.91 6.14
CA HIS A 160 -10.96 12.64 6.23
C HIS A 160 -10.53 11.66 5.13
N LEU A 161 -10.58 10.35 5.43
CA LEU A 161 -10.26 9.29 4.49
C LEU A 161 -11.07 9.38 3.19
N ASP A 162 -12.37 9.72 3.26
CA ASP A 162 -13.21 9.91 2.07
C ASP A 162 -12.67 10.99 1.13
N ASN A 163 -12.14 12.08 1.67
CA ASN A 163 -11.54 13.15 0.87
C ASN A 163 -10.28 12.65 0.17
N VAL A 164 -9.47 11.83 0.86
CA VAL A 164 -8.27 11.21 0.28
C VAL A 164 -8.64 10.19 -0.81
N ILE A 165 -9.67 9.36 -0.60
CA ILE A 165 -10.15 8.41 -1.62
C ILE A 165 -10.66 9.16 -2.85
N LYS A 166 -11.48 10.20 -2.65
CA LYS A 166 -11.94 11.06 -3.73
C LYS A 166 -10.76 11.69 -4.47
N THR A 167 -9.79 12.24 -3.74
CA THR A 167 -8.59 12.85 -4.33
C THR A 167 -7.79 11.83 -5.15
N MET A 168 -7.63 10.60 -4.66
CA MET A 168 -7.00 9.51 -5.40
C MET A 168 -7.74 9.24 -6.72
N GLY A 169 -9.06 9.10 -6.66
CA GLY A 169 -9.91 8.89 -7.84
C GLY A 169 -9.83 10.03 -8.85
N ASP A 170 -9.91 11.27 -8.39
CA ASP A 170 -9.81 12.48 -9.21
C ASP A 170 -8.42 12.55 -9.89
N THR A 171 -7.35 12.38 -9.11
CA THR A 171 -5.97 12.38 -9.61
C THR A 171 -5.74 11.26 -10.62
N GLY A 172 -6.34 10.08 -10.42
CA GLY A 172 -6.28 8.98 -11.37
C GLY A 172 -7.00 9.26 -12.69
N ARG A 173 -8.11 10.01 -12.66
CA ARG A 173 -8.80 10.46 -13.88
C ARG A 173 -7.99 11.51 -14.64
N ASP A 174 -7.33 12.40 -13.91
CA ASP A 174 -6.48 13.46 -14.48
C ASP A 174 -5.12 12.91 -14.96
N MET A 175 -4.72 11.73 -14.48
CA MET A 175 -3.47 11.09 -14.88
C MET A 175 -3.53 10.71 -16.37
N HIS A 176 -2.60 11.27 -17.14
CA HIS A 176 -2.48 10.95 -18.56
C HIS A 176 -2.21 9.45 -18.74
N GLU A 177 -2.88 8.84 -19.74
CA GLU A 177 -2.83 7.40 -20.03
C GLU A 177 -1.41 6.80 -20.09
N LYS A 178 -0.42 7.54 -20.62
CA LYS A 178 0.99 7.11 -20.71
C LYS A 178 1.72 7.01 -19.36
N TYR A 179 1.15 7.52 -18.27
CA TYR A 179 1.69 7.42 -16.91
C TYR A 179 0.91 6.43 -16.03
N LYS A 180 -0.11 5.78 -16.60
CA LYS A 180 -0.73 4.57 -16.05
C LYS A 180 0.01 3.35 -16.59
N GLU A 181 -0.44 2.16 -16.20
CA GLU A 181 0.15 0.84 -16.49
C GLU A 181 0.21 0.49 -18.00
N THR A 182 0.98 1.27 -18.75
CA THR A 182 1.15 1.15 -20.21
C THR A 182 2.62 1.07 -20.59
N SER A 183 3.53 1.51 -19.72
CA SER A 183 4.99 1.57 -19.95
C SER A 183 5.37 2.41 -21.18
N ARG A 184 4.55 3.42 -21.49
CA ARG A 184 4.73 4.32 -22.64
C ARG A 184 5.24 5.71 -22.24
N GLY A 185 5.59 5.91 -20.98
CA GLY A 185 5.98 7.22 -20.44
C GLY A 185 7.11 7.14 -19.41
N GLY A 186 7.09 8.09 -18.47
CA GLY A 186 7.87 8.13 -17.22
C GLY A 186 9.25 7.45 -17.23
N LEU A 187 9.51 6.57 -16.26
CA LEU A 187 10.77 5.84 -16.16
C LEU A 187 10.92 4.83 -17.30
N ALA A 188 9.82 4.27 -17.81
CA ALA A 188 9.84 3.22 -18.83
C ALA A 188 10.53 3.65 -20.13
N VAL A 189 10.40 4.92 -20.53
CA VAL A 189 10.99 5.45 -21.77
C VAL A 189 12.21 6.34 -21.54
N ASN A 190 12.51 6.72 -20.29
CA ASN A 190 13.63 7.59 -19.95
C ASN A 190 14.85 6.83 -19.39
N VAL A 191 14.71 5.54 -19.06
CA VAL A 191 15.82 4.66 -18.69
C VAL A 191 15.92 3.55 -19.72
N ILE A 192 17.03 3.51 -20.45
CA ILE A 192 17.32 2.42 -21.40
C ILE A 192 17.75 1.21 -20.58
N GLU A 193 17.10 0.06 -20.78
CA GLU A 193 17.48 -1.21 -20.13
C GLU A 193 18.97 -1.49 -20.32
N CYS A 194 19.65 -1.83 -19.22
CA CYS A 194 21.06 -2.23 -19.19
C CYS A 194 21.17 -3.75 -19.34
#